data_AF-A0A6J8BFI4-F1
#
_entry.id   AF-A0A6J8BFI4-F1
#
_cell.length_a   1.000
_cell.length_b   1.000
_cell.length_c   1.000
_cell.angle_alpha   90.00
_cell.angle_beta   90.00
_cell.angle_gamma   90.00
#
_symmetry.space_group_name_H-M   'P 1'
#
loop_
_entity.id
_entity.type
_entity.pdbx_description
1 polymer ?
#
loop_
_entity_poly.entity_id
_entity_poly.type
_entity_poly.pdbx_seq_one_letter_code
_entity_poly.pdbx_strand_id
1 'polypeptide(L)'
;MACHRSQIPLYGKELSFLVHALYACELWGHLDSTEIGMLEQTQRYFTRFILCFDNRSPNDSCISNLGLWTIEGLIDKFKILFLGRLCRASVTTTHKQLFNLRLGQILSGDLAKLSITYDLIQTLAKYDMLTFLESYIDEAYIPDKRRWSKIVSQSITIFEENRWILSVQRRPELNRYFKIHSCLTDHRLVSLSATDPFFTRGLLLLIRLGSVAIKSGQCTLCNHFTDDIVKHLILNCKHIVNIRNEMFYAIVDLLSVQDSVKLFQQDEDDMLVTLLGGVNDYKKKLNSDVWKQLMMCLAVSEDKHQILTKCSVESITIGFVWQRSKAIYLEAHMLTHRIKRIRKETTVIISNWAMFSSKYYNVIWIRSKDIYLEAHKPTHRMKRIRKDSEKQEIFERLQLLFQIGQCSAATTAIISNWAMFSSKYYNVIWMRSKDIYLEAHKLTHRIKRIRKDSEKQEIFERLQLLFQIGQCSAASITM
;
A
#
# COMPACT_ATOMS: atom_id res chain seq x y z
N MET A 1 -0.58 -32.42 51.14
CA MET A 1 -1.25 -31.25 50.53
C MET A 1 -0.41 -30.76 49.35
N ALA A 2 -0.70 -31.23 48.14
CA ALA A 2 -0.06 -30.79 46.90
C ALA A 2 -1.13 -30.12 46.03
N CYS A 3 -0.91 -28.86 45.68
CA CYS A 3 -1.85 -28.04 44.91
C CYS A 3 -1.69 -28.34 43.42
N HIS A 4 -2.68 -28.99 42.83
CA HIS A 4 -2.85 -29.14 41.38
C HIS A 4 -2.98 -27.75 40.72
N ARG A 5 -2.02 -27.36 39.87
CA ARG A 5 -2.22 -26.33 38.84
C ARG A 5 -2.68 -27.01 37.56
N SER A 6 -3.97 -26.88 37.28
CA SER A 6 -4.61 -27.25 36.01
C SER A 6 -4.00 -26.46 34.85
N GLN A 7 -3.36 -27.16 33.91
CA GLN A 7 -2.98 -26.62 32.60
C GLN A 7 -4.26 -26.29 31.82
N ILE A 8 -4.45 -25.02 31.47
CA ILE A 8 -5.48 -24.60 30.52
C ILE A 8 -5.03 -25.07 29.13
N PRO A 9 -5.83 -25.84 28.37
CA PRO A 9 -5.38 -26.43 27.12
C PRO A 9 -5.13 -25.36 26.04
N LEU A 10 -4.01 -25.45 25.32
CA LEU A 10 -3.60 -24.60 24.19
C LEU A 10 -4.56 -24.61 22.97
N TYR A 11 -5.67 -25.32 23.05
CA TYR A 11 -6.63 -25.55 21.95
C TYR A 11 -7.40 -24.28 21.52
N GLY A 12 -7.51 -23.25 22.36
CA GLY A 12 -8.32 -22.07 22.07
C GLY A 12 -7.77 -21.16 20.94
N LYS A 13 -6.45 -21.13 20.73
CA LYS A 13 -5.84 -20.25 19.70
C LYS A 13 -5.94 -20.83 18.29
N GLU A 14 -5.88 -22.16 18.16
CA GLU A 14 -5.97 -22.82 16.85
C GLU A 14 -7.41 -22.86 16.35
N LEU A 15 -8.39 -23.05 17.24
CA LEU A 15 -9.81 -23.07 16.88
C LEU A 15 -10.28 -21.71 16.35
N SER A 16 -9.90 -20.62 17.03
CA SER A 16 -10.26 -19.26 16.61
C SER A 16 -9.75 -18.97 15.20
N PHE A 17 -8.48 -19.28 14.91
CA PHE A 17 -7.91 -19.00 13.61
C PHE A 17 -8.49 -19.83 12.47
N LEU A 18 -8.87 -21.09 12.72
CA LEU A 18 -9.53 -21.94 11.72
C LEU A 18 -10.89 -21.35 11.31
N VAL A 19 -11.68 -20.88 12.29
CA VAL A 19 -12.97 -20.23 12.03
C VAL A 19 -12.80 -18.93 11.23
N HIS A 20 -11.78 -18.11 11.53
CA HIS A 20 -11.48 -16.92 10.73
C HIS A 20 -11.02 -17.26 9.31
N ALA A 21 -10.24 -18.32 9.13
CA ALA A 21 -9.78 -18.75 7.82
C ALA A 21 -10.91 -19.36 6.98
N LEU A 22 -11.81 -20.13 7.60
CA LEU A 22 -13.04 -20.63 6.98
C LEU A 22 -13.94 -19.49 6.54
N TYR A 23 -14.19 -18.54 7.42
CA TYR A 23 -15.01 -17.36 7.12
C TYR A 23 -14.38 -16.51 6.01
N ALA A 24 -13.06 -16.35 6.00
CA ALA A 24 -12.37 -15.66 4.93
C ALA A 24 -12.47 -16.43 3.59
N CYS A 25 -12.29 -17.75 3.60
CA CYS A 25 -12.40 -18.57 2.39
C CYS A 25 -13.84 -18.62 1.85
N GLU A 26 -14.83 -18.64 2.73
CA GLU A 26 -16.25 -18.54 2.36
C GLU A 26 -16.56 -17.17 1.74
N LEU A 27 -16.06 -16.08 2.33
CA LEU A 27 -16.17 -14.75 1.75
C LEU A 27 -15.45 -14.63 0.40
N TRP A 28 -14.28 -15.26 0.24
CA TRP A 28 -13.50 -15.20 -0.99
C TRP A 28 -14.06 -16.07 -2.11
N GLY A 29 -14.72 -17.19 -1.79
CA GLY A 29 -15.38 -18.06 -2.77
C GLY A 29 -16.53 -17.38 -3.52
N HIS A 30 -16.99 -16.22 -3.05
CA HIS A 30 -18.07 -15.45 -3.64
C HIS A 30 -17.63 -14.14 -4.30
N LEU A 31 -16.32 -13.83 -4.32
CA LEU A 31 -15.84 -12.64 -5.01
C LEU A 31 -15.93 -12.86 -6.52
N ASP A 32 -16.79 -12.09 -7.18
CA ASP A 32 -16.85 -12.10 -8.63
C ASP A 32 -15.64 -11.37 -9.25
N SER A 33 -15.47 -11.50 -10.56
CA SER A 33 -14.39 -10.84 -11.29
C SER A 33 -14.43 -9.31 -11.20
N THR A 34 -15.61 -8.72 -10.95
CA THR A 34 -15.77 -7.28 -10.77
C THR A 34 -15.23 -6.84 -9.42
N GLU A 35 -15.58 -7.53 -8.34
CA GLU A 35 -15.10 -7.27 -6.98
C GLU A 35 -13.58 -7.45 -6.90
N ILE A 36 -13.02 -8.51 -7.51
CA ILE A 36 -11.57 -8.70 -7.63
C ILE A 36 -10.96 -7.53 -8.42
N GLY A 37 -11.57 -7.12 -9.54
CA GLY A 37 -11.15 -5.99 -10.34
C GLY A 37 -11.09 -4.66 -9.58
N MET A 38 -12.02 -4.43 -8.64
CA MET A 38 -12.03 -3.25 -7.78
C MET A 38 -10.90 -3.27 -6.73
N LEU A 39 -10.62 -4.42 -6.14
CA LEU A 39 -9.51 -4.60 -5.20
C LEU A 39 -8.17 -4.38 -5.91
N GLU A 40 -8.03 -4.96 -7.10
CA GLU A 40 -6.91 -4.77 -8.02
C GLU A 40 -6.71 -3.29 -8.39
N GLN A 41 -7.79 -2.58 -8.72
CA GLN A 41 -7.73 -1.15 -9.00
C GLN A 41 -7.24 -0.35 -7.78
N THR A 42 -7.67 -0.75 -6.58
CA THR A 42 -7.24 -0.12 -5.33
C THR A 42 -5.76 -0.38 -5.06
N GLN A 43 -5.28 -1.61 -5.25
CA GLN A 43 -3.85 -1.94 -5.16
C GLN A 43 -3.04 -1.06 -6.12
N ARG A 44 -3.43 -1.00 -7.40
CA ARG A 44 -2.78 -0.14 -8.41
C ARG A 44 -2.76 1.33 -8.04
N TYR A 45 -3.83 1.82 -7.43
CA TYR A 45 -3.88 3.21 -6.97
C TYR A 45 -2.79 3.49 -5.93
N PHE A 46 -2.65 2.62 -4.93
CA PHE A 46 -1.62 2.77 -3.91
C PHE A 46 -0.21 2.56 -4.46
N THR A 47 0.01 1.58 -5.33
CA THR A 47 1.35 1.37 -5.90
C THR A 47 1.78 2.54 -6.77
N ARG A 48 0.87 3.13 -7.57
CA ARG A 48 1.15 4.37 -8.30
C ARG A 48 1.51 5.52 -7.38
N PHE A 49 0.79 5.67 -6.27
CA PHE A 49 1.08 6.71 -5.28
C PHE A 49 2.47 6.54 -4.67
N ILE A 50 2.84 5.32 -4.27
CA ILE A 50 4.16 4.99 -3.71
C ILE A 50 5.27 5.27 -4.72
N LEU A 51 5.07 4.91 -5.98
CA LEU A 51 6.08 5.05 -7.04
C LEU A 51 6.05 6.43 -7.73
N CYS A 52 5.17 7.34 -7.32
CA CYS A 52 4.94 8.62 -7.99
C CYS A 52 4.60 8.48 -9.49
N PHE A 53 3.90 7.41 -9.87
CA PHE A 53 3.45 7.17 -11.24
C PHE A 53 2.20 7.98 -11.58
N ASP A 54 2.05 8.32 -12.85
CA ASP A 54 0.83 8.93 -13.35
C ASP A 54 -0.29 7.89 -13.57
N ASN A 55 -1.52 8.38 -13.73
CA ASN A 55 -2.68 7.52 -14.01
C ASN A 55 -2.59 6.83 -15.39
N ARG A 56 -1.72 7.30 -16.29
CA ARG A 56 -1.52 6.76 -17.65
C ARG A 56 -0.44 5.68 -17.66
N SER A 57 0.26 5.47 -16.55
CA SER A 57 1.36 4.51 -16.43
C SER A 57 0.81 3.09 -16.55
N PRO A 58 1.50 2.19 -17.26
CA PRO A 58 1.05 0.82 -17.47
C PRO A 58 0.72 0.12 -16.15
N ASN A 59 -0.44 -0.55 -16.08
CA ASN A 59 -0.88 -1.25 -14.86
C ASN A 59 0.15 -2.32 -14.41
N ASP A 60 0.71 -3.06 -15.37
CA ASP A 60 1.66 -4.15 -15.09
C ASP A 60 2.91 -3.64 -14.38
N SER A 61 3.48 -2.51 -14.82
CA SER A 61 4.68 -1.94 -14.20
C SER A 61 4.41 -1.36 -12.81
N CYS A 62 3.20 -0.83 -12.54
CA CYS A 62 2.87 -0.26 -11.23
C CYS A 62 3.00 -1.29 -10.10
N ILE A 63 2.48 -2.50 -10.30
CA ILE A 63 2.47 -3.55 -9.28
C ILE A 63 3.82 -4.28 -9.24
N SER A 64 4.35 -4.64 -10.41
CA SER A 64 5.56 -5.46 -10.50
C SER A 64 6.82 -4.77 -9.98
N ASN A 65 6.94 -3.44 -10.11
CA ASN A 65 8.06 -2.69 -9.51
C ASN A 65 8.17 -2.83 -7.97
N LEU A 66 7.09 -3.25 -7.29
CA LEU A 66 7.07 -3.52 -5.85
C LEU A 66 7.02 -5.04 -5.53
N GLY A 67 7.32 -5.90 -6.51
CA GLY A 67 7.30 -7.36 -6.34
C GLY A 67 5.97 -7.93 -5.89
N LEU A 68 4.87 -7.19 -6.06
CA LEU A 68 3.57 -7.59 -5.57
C LEU A 68 2.90 -8.54 -6.56
N TRP A 69 2.19 -9.53 -6.04
CA TRP A 69 1.27 -10.35 -6.83
C TRP A 69 -0.05 -9.64 -7.06
N THR A 70 -0.84 -10.20 -7.95
CA THR A 70 -2.27 -9.89 -8.03
C THR A 70 -2.97 -10.21 -6.70
N ILE A 71 -4.05 -9.49 -6.40
CA ILE A 71 -4.97 -9.78 -5.29
C ILE A 71 -5.52 -11.20 -5.42
N GLU A 72 -5.78 -11.64 -6.65
CA GLU A 72 -6.20 -13.01 -6.95
C GLU A 72 -5.16 -14.03 -6.47
N GLY A 73 -3.89 -13.89 -6.86
CA GLY A 73 -2.81 -14.77 -6.42
C GLY A 73 -2.60 -14.75 -4.89
N LEU A 74 -2.83 -13.60 -4.24
CA LEU A 74 -2.80 -13.50 -2.78
C LEU A 74 -3.96 -14.26 -2.11
N ILE A 75 -5.19 -14.15 -2.64
CA ILE A 75 -6.35 -14.90 -2.16
C ILE A 75 -6.11 -16.41 -2.34
N ASP A 76 -5.64 -16.81 -3.51
CA ASP A 76 -5.36 -18.21 -3.83
C ASP A 76 -4.28 -18.81 -2.91
N LYS A 77 -3.25 -18.03 -2.54
CA LYS A 77 -2.29 -18.42 -1.51
C LYS A 77 -2.97 -18.77 -0.21
N PHE A 78 -3.88 -17.93 0.26
CA PHE A 78 -4.57 -18.20 1.52
C PHE A 78 -5.51 -19.40 1.43
N LYS A 79 -6.21 -19.57 0.30
CA LYS A 79 -7.03 -20.76 0.01
C LYS A 79 -6.20 -22.05 0.10
N ILE A 80 -5.07 -22.12 -0.59
CA ILE A 80 -4.21 -23.31 -0.60
C ILE A 80 -3.55 -23.55 0.77
N LEU A 81 -3.11 -22.49 1.46
CA LEU A 81 -2.60 -22.61 2.83
C LEU A 81 -3.66 -23.15 3.79
N PHE A 82 -4.91 -22.73 3.61
CA PHE A 82 -6.05 -23.20 4.38
C PHE A 82 -6.36 -24.67 4.11
N LEU A 83 -6.36 -25.10 2.83
CA LEU A 83 -6.50 -26.50 2.46
C LEU A 83 -5.48 -27.39 3.17
N GLY A 84 -4.20 -27.03 3.14
CA GLY A 84 -3.17 -27.82 3.84
C GLY A 84 -3.38 -27.87 5.35
N ARG A 85 -4.06 -26.89 5.97
CA ARG A 85 -4.46 -26.98 7.39
C ARG A 85 -5.64 -27.92 7.59
N LEU A 86 -6.63 -27.92 6.69
CA LEU A 86 -7.74 -28.88 6.72
C LEU A 86 -7.23 -30.33 6.64
N CYS A 87 -6.33 -30.61 5.70
CA CYS A 87 -5.75 -31.94 5.55
C CYS A 87 -4.98 -32.40 6.81
N ARG A 88 -4.25 -31.48 7.47
CA ARG A 88 -3.48 -31.78 8.70
C ARG A 88 -4.31 -31.75 9.99
N ALA A 89 -5.56 -31.29 9.96
CA ALA A 89 -6.39 -31.24 11.16
C ALA A 89 -6.63 -32.65 11.73
N SER A 90 -6.99 -32.74 13.01
CA SER A 90 -7.39 -34.03 13.58
C SER A 90 -8.66 -34.54 12.89
N VAL A 91 -8.72 -35.85 12.62
CA VAL A 91 -9.87 -36.53 11.99
C VAL A 91 -11.14 -36.38 12.83
N THR A 92 -10.99 -36.14 14.14
CA THR A 92 -12.11 -35.88 15.06
C THR A 92 -12.71 -34.48 14.92
N THR A 93 -12.09 -33.58 14.16
CA THR A 93 -12.61 -32.22 13.97
C THR A 93 -13.71 -32.21 12.92
N THR A 94 -14.83 -31.54 13.24
CA THR A 94 -16.00 -31.41 12.35
C THR A 94 -15.62 -30.85 10.97
N HIS A 95 -14.70 -29.89 10.91
CA HIS A 95 -14.26 -29.26 9.67
C HIS A 95 -13.51 -30.24 8.75
N LYS A 96 -12.67 -31.13 9.31
CA LYS A 96 -11.99 -32.17 8.53
C LYS A 96 -12.96 -33.25 8.07
N GLN A 97 -13.89 -33.66 8.94
CA GLN A 97 -14.93 -34.63 8.59
C GLN A 97 -15.80 -34.11 7.43
N LEU A 98 -16.24 -32.85 7.52
CA LEU A 98 -17.00 -32.20 6.45
C LEU A 98 -16.17 -32.07 5.17
N PHE A 99 -14.92 -31.63 5.27
CA PHE A 99 -14.02 -31.55 4.13
C PHE A 99 -13.84 -32.90 3.43
N ASN A 100 -13.55 -33.97 4.18
CA ASN A 100 -13.39 -35.32 3.65
C ASN A 100 -14.70 -35.86 3.04
N LEU A 101 -15.85 -35.60 3.67
CA LEU A 101 -17.16 -35.97 3.13
C LEU A 101 -17.41 -35.30 1.77
N ARG A 102 -17.16 -33.99 1.69
CA ARG A 102 -17.31 -33.22 0.44
C ARG A 102 -16.30 -33.65 -0.62
N LEU A 103 -15.05 -33.92 -0.22
CA LEU A 103 -14.03 -34.45 -1.12
C LEU A 103 -14.47 -35.80 -1.70
N GLY A 104 -14.97 -36.71 -0.88
CA GLY A 104 -15.52 -37.99 -1.32
C GLY A 104 -16.66 -37.83 -2.33
N GLN A 105 -17.62 -36.93 -2.04
CA GLN A 105 -18.71 -36.62 -2.98
C GLN A 105 -18.18 -36.13 -4.34
N ILE A 106 -17.21 -35.21 -4.33
CA ILE A 106 -16.60 -34.69 -5.57
C ILE A 106 -15.90 -35.82 -6.35
N LEU A 107 -15.17 -36.70 -5.67
CA LEU A 107 -14.49 -37.83 -6.29
C LEU A 107 -15.47 -38.87 -6.87
N SER A 108 -16.64 -39.03 -6.26
CA SER A 108 -17.72 -39.89 -6.77
C SER A 108 -18.49 -39.28 -7.95
N GLY A 109 -18.16 -38.05 -8.37
CA GLY A 109 -18.87 -37.36 -9.46
C GLY A 109 -20.12 -36.58 -9.02
N ASP A 110 -20.45 -36.58 -7.71
CA ASP A 110 -21.50 -35.75 -7.15
C ASP A 110 -21.02 -34.29 -7.07
N LEU A 111 -21.28 -33.55 -8.14
CA LEU A 111 -20.79 -32.20 -8.38
C LEU A 111 -21.46 -31.17 -7.46
N ALA A 112 -20.92 -30.98 -6.26
CA ALA A 112 -21.13 -29.78 -5.47
C ALA A 112 -20.23 -28.63 -5.99
N LYS A 113 -20.49 -28.14 -7.22
CA LYS A 113 -19.74 -27.03 -7.86
C LYS A 113 -19.69 -25.75 -7.01
N LEU A 114 -20.63 -25.59 -6.08
CA LEU A 114 -20.72 -24.45 -5.17
C LEU A 114 -20.03 -24.69 -3.81
N SER A 115 -19.40 -25.85 -3.60
CA SER A 115 -18.72 -26.13 -2.34
C SER A 115 -17.35 -25.44 -2.28
N ILE A 116 -16.98 -24.96 -1.10
CA ILE A 116 -15.62 -24.44 -0.83
C ILE A 116 -14.57 -25.50 -1.15
N THR A 117 -14.86 -26.78 -0.88
CA THR A 117 -13.96 -27.89 -1.25
C THR A 117 -13.69 -27.92 -2.75
N TYR A 118 -14.71 -27.75 -3.59
CA TYR A 118 -14.53 -27.70 -5.04
C TYR A 118 -13.67 -26.50 -5.46
N ASP A 119 -13.92 -25.30 -4.92
CA ASP A 119 -13.12 -24.10 -5.18
C ASP A 119 -11.65 -24.28 -4.75
N LEU A 120 -11.38 -24.90 -3.59
CA LEU A 120 -10.03 -25.23 -3.15
C LEU A 120 -9.31 -26.19 -4.11
N ILE A 121 -10.02 -27.20 -4.64
CA ILE A 121 -9.47 -28.15 -5.61
C ILE A 121 -9.18 -27.46 -6.94
N GLN A 122 -10.10 -26.61 -7.44
CA GLN A 122 -9.87 -25.82 -8.65
C GLN A 122 -8.68 -24.87 -8.48
N THR A 123 -8.54 -24.28 -7.28
CA THR A 123 -7.39 -23.45 -6.95
C THR A 123 -6.10 -24.27 -6.97
N LEU A 124 -6.05 -25.49 -6.39
CA LEU A 124 -4.88 -26.37 -6.52
C LEU A 124 -4.54 -26.70 -7.97
N ALA A 125 -5.55 -27.02 -8.79
CA ALA A 125 -5.39 -27.35 -10.20
C ALA A 125 -4.76 -26.19 -10.98
N LYS A 126 -5.17 -24.95 -10.71
CA LYS A 126 -4.63 -23.73 -11.33
C LYS A 126 -3.10 -23.60 -11.15
N TYR A 127 -2.56 -24.08 -10.03
CA TYR A 127 -1.13 -23.98 -9.70
C TYR A 127 -0.36 -25.30 -9.87
N ASP A 128 -0.94 -26.28 -10.57
CA ASP A 128 -0.32 -27.60 -10.81
C ASP A 128 0.09 -28.33 -9.50
N MET A 129 -0.81 -28.29 -8.51
CA MET A 129 -0.58 -28.83 -7.16
C MET A 129 -1.51 -30.00 -6.80
N LEU A 130 -2.20 -30.60 -7.77
CA LEU A 130 -3.14 -31.71 -7.53
C LEU A 130 -2.46 -32.96 -6.97
N THR A 131 -1.20 -33.20 -7.30
CA THR A 131 -0.41 -34.34 -6.78
C THR A 131 -0.35 -34.37 -5.27
N PHE A 132 -0.36 -33.21 -4.59
CA PHE A 132 -0.42 -33.16 -3.12
C PHE A 132 -1.78 -33.59 -2.57
N LEU A 133 -2.87 -33.36 -3.30
CA LEU A 133 -4.19 -33.83 -2.93
C LEU A 133 -4.30 -35.34 -3.16
N GLU A 134 -3.72 -35.86 -4.24
CA GLU A 134 -3.62 -37.31 -4.51
C GLU A 134 -2.86 -38.01 -3.39
N SER A 135 -1.66 -37.54 -3.01
CA SER A 135 -0.93 -38.08 -1.86
C SER A 135 -1.70 -38.00 -0.54
N TYR A 136 -2.54 -36.98 -0.37
CA TYR A 136 -3.41 -36.89 0.80
C TYR A 136 -4.53 -37.93 0.78
N ILE A 137 -5.11 -38.21 -0.39
CA ILE A 137 -6.17 -39.21 -0.55
C ILE A 137 -5.60 -40.62 -0.33
N ASP A 138 -4.44 -40.91 -0.91
CA ASP A 138 -3.86 -42.25 -0.91
C ASP A 138 -3.11 -42.56 0.40
N GLU A 139 -2.34 -41.60 0.91
CA GLU A 139 -1.39 -41.83 2.01
C GLU A 139 -1.74 -41.04 3.28
N ALA A 140 -2.82 -40.25 3.27
CA ALA A 140 -3.11 -39.25 4.30
C ALA A 140 -1.94 -38.27 4.53
N TYR A 141 -1.09 -38.08 3.51
CA TYR A 141 0.13 -37.30 3.61
C TYR A 141 -0.04 -35.88 3.06
N ILE A 142 0.40 -34.90 3.85
CA ILE A 142 0.62 -33.51 3.42
C ILE A 142 1.91 -33.03 4.08
N PRO A 143 2.75 -32.25 3.37
CA PRO A 143 3.96 -31.66 3.96
C PRO A 143 3.68 -30.92 5.27
N ASP A 144 4.67 -30.83 6.15
CA ASP A 144 4.55 -30.04 7.39
C ASP A 144 4.24 -28.56 7.08
N LYS A 145 3.76 -27.82 8.09
CA LYS A 145 3.30 -26.43 7.93
C LYS A 145 4.34 -25.52 7.26
N ARG A 146 5.64 -25.65 7.61
CA ARG A 146 6.69 -24.78 7.07
C ARG A 146 6.99 -25.16 5.63
N ARG A 147 7.18 -26.45 5.34
CA ARG A 147 7.43 -26.95 3.99
C ARG A 147 6.25 -26.65 3.05
N TRP A 148 5.01 -26.88 3.50
CA TRP A 148 3.80 -26.54 2.75
C TRP A 148 3.75 -25.05 2.39
N SER A 149 3.98 -24.16 3.35
CA SER A 149 3.95 -22.73 3.08
C SER A 149 5.00 -22.27 2.07
N LYS A 150 6.17 -22.92 2.06
CA LYS A 150 7.23 -22.66 1.07
C LYS A 150 6.80 -23.13 -0.32
N ILE A 151 6.30 -24.37 -0.44
CA ILE A 151 5.79 -24.94 -1.68
C ILE A 151 4.70 -24.04 -2.27
N VAL A 152 3.67 -23.70 -1.48
CA VAL A 152 2.57 -22.83 -1.92
C VAL A 152 3.08 -21.47 -2.41
N SER A 153 3.99 -20.84 -1.67
CA SER A 153 4.51 -19.53 -2.08
C SER A 153 5.32 -19.64 -3.37
N GLN A 154 6.12 -20.69 -3.54
CA GLN A 154 6.90 -20.91 -4.75
C GLN A 154 6.02 -21.17 -5.97
N SER A 155 5.02 -22.05 -5.86
CA SER A 155 4.09 -22.34 -6.96
C SER A 155 3.33 -21.10 -7.42
N ILE A 156 2.88 -20.28 -6.46
CA ILE A 156 2.16 -19.03 -6.78
C ILE A 156 3.11 -17.99 -7.37
N THR A 157 4.33 -17.83 -6.84
CA THR A 157 5.34 -16.93 -7.44
C THR A 157 5.59 -17.31 -8.90
N ILE A 158 5.83 -18.59 -9.19
CA ILE A 158 6.12 -19.06 -10.56
C ILE A 158 4.94 -18.75 -11.48
N PHE A 159 3.71 -19.03 -11.03
CA PHE A 159 2.52 -18.74 -11.82
C PHE A 159 2.32 -17.24 -12.07
N GLU A 160 2.43 -16.41 -11.04
CA GLU A 160 2.27 -14.95 -11.16
C GLU A 160 3.37 -14.31 -12.01
N GLU A 161 4.62 -14.78 -11.87
CA GLU A 161 5.75 -14.33 -12.69
C GLU A 161 5.55 -14.70 -14.16
N ASN A 162 5.16 -15.94 -14.48
CA ASN A 162 4.84 -16.35 -15.84
C ASN A 162 3.69 -15.53 -16.43
N ARG A 163 2.61 -15.30 -15.65
CA ARG A 163 1.48 -14.46 -16.05
C ARG A 163 1.93 -13.03 -16.36
N TRP A 164 2.77 -12.45 -15.51
CA TRP A 164 3.32 -11.12 -15.70
C TRP A 164 4.23 -11.03 -16.93
N ILE A 165 5.16 -11.99 -17.12
CA ILE A 165 6.03 -12.07 -18.31
C ILE A 165 5.18 -12.09 -19.57
N LEU A 166 4.17 -12.97 -19.65
CA LEU A 166 3.27 -13.05 -20.80
C LEU A 166 2.49 -11.75 -21.03
N SER A 167 2.05 -11.08 -19.96
CA SER A 167 1.35 -9.78 -20.04
C SER A 167 2.25 -8.70 -20.64
N VAL A 168 3.49 -8.60 -20.16
CA VAL A 168 4.47 -7.60 -20.62
C VAL A 168 4.95 -7.89 -22.04
N GLN A 169 5.24 -9.15 -22.38
CA GLN A 169 5.72 -9.54 -23.71
C GLN A 169 4.68 -9.33 -24.82
N ARG A 170 3.38 -9.41 -24.50
CA ARG A 170 2.30 -9.08 -25.45
C ARG A 170 2.24 -7.59 -25.80
N ARG A 171 3.01 -6.75 -25.11
CA ARG A 171 2.99 -5.29 -25.20
C ARG A 171 4.37 -4.79 -25.62
N PRO A 172 4.67 -4.69 -26.93
CA PRO A 172 6.00 -4.32 -27.41
C PRO A 172 6.45 -2.93 -26.91
N GLU A 173 5.50 -2.04 -26.58
CA GLU A 173 5.80 -0.75 -25.98
C GLU A 173 6.42 -0.86 -24.57
N LEU A 174 6.36 -2.02 -23.91
CA LEU A 174 6.96 -2.28 -22.61
C LEU A 174 8.30 -3.03 -22.70
N ASN A 175 8.86 -3.22 -23.90
CA ASN A 175 10.13 -3.95 -24.07
C ASN A 175 11.29 -3.34 -23.25
N ARG A 176 11.39 -2.00 -23.19
CA ARG A 176 12.38 -1.33 -22.33
C ARG A 176 12.17 -1.68 -20.86
N TYR A 177 10.92 -1.61 -20.38
CA TYR A 177 10.59 -1.96 -19.00
C TYR A 177 11.01 -3.40 -18.69
N PHE A 178 10.71 -4.35 -19.58
CA PHE A 178 11.09 -5.75 -19.42
C PHE A 178 12.61 -5.98 -19.37
N LYS A 179 13.38 -5.24 -20.17
CA LYS A 179 14.86 -5.26 -20.10
C LYS A 179 15.38 -4.70 -18.76
N ILE A 180 14.71 -3.71 -18.18
CA ILE A 180 15.10 -3.12 -16.90
C ILE A 180 14.72 -4.04 -15.73
N HIS A 181 13.51 -4.59 -15.79
CA HIS A 181 12.89 -5.38 -14.75
C HIS A 181 12.35 -6.67 -15.37
N SER A 182 13.12 -7.76 -15.26
CA SER A 182 12.87 -9.03 -15.96
C SER A 182 12.31 -10.13 -15.06
N CYS A 183 12.04 -9.84 -13.78
CA CYS A 183 11.52 -10.79 -12.80
C CYS A 183 10.50 -10.12 -11.89
N LEU A 184 9.49 -10.86 -11.41
CA LEU A 184 8.44 -10.32 -10.55
C LEU A 184 8.93 -10.21 -9.10
N THR A 185 9.78 -9.22 -8.83
CA THR A 185 10.40 -8.95 -7.52
C THR A 185 10.44 -7.45 -7.24
N ASP A 186 10.90 -7.01 -6.08
CA ASP A 186 11.10 -5.58 -5.86
C ASP A 186 12.09 -5.02 -6.89
N HIS A 187 11.75 -3.88 -7.48
CA HIS A 187 12.67 -3.17 -8.35
C HIS A 187 13.91 -2.77 -7.54
N ARG A 188 15.12 -3.01 -8.07
CA ARG A 188 16.37 -2.76 -7.32
C ARG A 188 16.52 -1.32 -6.84
N LEU A 189 16.02 -0.37 -7.63
CA LEU A 189 15.99 1.05 -7.23
C LEU A 189 14.99 1.34 -6.10
N VAL A 190 13.92 0.56 -5.94
CA VAL A 190 13.01 0.65 -4.78
C VAL A 190 13.77 0.17 -3.53
N SER A 191 14.45 -0.97 -3.60
CA SER A 191 15.28 -1.46 -2.49
C SER A 191 16.37 -0.44 -2.12
N LEU A 192 17.03 0.16 -3.12
CA LEU A 192 18.04 1.20 -2.90
C LEU A 192 17.44 2.47 -2.27
N SER A 193 16.23 2.85 -2.67
CA SER A 193 15.53 4.01 -2.10
C SER A 193 15.16 3.83 -0.62
N ALA A 194 15.00 2.57 -0.18
CA ALA A 194 14.75 2.25 1.21
C ALA A 194 16.05 2.31 2.05
N THR A 195 17.20 1.98 1.45
CA THR A 195 18.49 2.05 2.14
C THR A 195 19.07 3.46 2.18
N ASP A 196 18.79 4.29 1.17
CA ASP A 196 19.35 5.64 1.04
C ASP A 196 18.25 6.68 0.77
N PRO A 197 17.47 7.08 1.81
CA PRO A 197 16.26 7.89 1.63
C PRO A 197 16.49 9.30 1.05
N PHE A 198 17.73 9.79 1.10
CA PHE A 198 18.10 11.08 0.51
C PHE A 198 17.89 11.09 -1.01
N PHE A 199 18.10 9.95 -1.67
CA PHE A 199 17.98 9.82 -3.13
C PHE A 199 16.62 9.27 -3.59
N THR A 200 15.66 9.04 -2.67
CA THR A 200 14.38 8.38 -3.00
C THR A 200 13.67 9.04 -4.18
N ARG A 201 13.63 10.38 -4.24
CA ARG A 201 12.93 11.10 -5.31
C ARG A 201 13.54 10.80 -6.69
N GLY A 202 14.85 10.97 -6.84
CA GLY A 202 15.54 10.70 -8.10
C GLY A 202 15.46 9.23 -8.51
N LEU A 203 15.59 8.31 -7.55
CA LEU A 203 15.48 6.86 -7.80
C LEU A 203 14.06 6.46 -8.26
N LEU A 204 13.00 6.98 -7.64
CA LEU A 204 11.62 6.74 -8.05
C LEU A 204 11.33 7.30 -9.45
N LEU A 205 11.95 8.40 -9.82
CA LEU A 205 11.82 8.93 -11.16
C LEU A 205 12.56 8.06 -12.20
N LEU A 206 13.74 7.54 -11.90
CA LEU A 206 14.41 6.58 -12.80
C LEU A 206 13.52 5.34 -13.04
N ILE A 207 12.88 4.82 -11.97
CA ILE A 207 11.88 3.75 -12.08
C ILE A 207 10.72 4.16 -12.99
N ARG A 208 10.20 5.38 -12.82
CA ARG A 208 9.12 5.91 -13.65
C ARG A 208 9.52 5.98 -15.11
N LEU A 209 10.68 6.55 -15.43
CA LEU A 209 11.19 6.67 -16.80
C LEU A 209 11.38 5.29 -17.46
N GLY A 210 11.92 4.32 -16.71
CA GLY A 210 12.02 2.93 -17.15
C GLY A 210 10.68 2.25 -17.38
N SER A 211 9.64 2.67 -16.65
CA SER A 211 8.29 2.10 -16.71
C SER A 211 7.36 2.79 -17.71
N VAL A 212 7.77 3.91 -18.31
CA VAL A 212 7.01 4.58 -19.38
C VAL A 212 7.03 3.70 -20.63
N ALA A 213 5.85 3.49 -21.24
CA ALA A 213 5.74 2.82 -22.52
C ALA A 213 6.49 3.58 -23.62
N ILE A 214 7.22 2.85 -24.47
CA ILE A 214 7.86 3.38 -25.67
C ILE A 214 6.78 3.98 -26.57
N LYS A 215 6.92 5.26 -26.87
CA LYS A 215 5.98 6.00 -27.70
C LYS A 215 6.76 6.92 -28.62
N SER A 216 6.42 6.84 -29.91
CA SER A 216 6.86 7.81 -30.88
C SER A 216 6.15 9.14 -30.64
N GLY A 217 6.83 10.24 -30.92
CA GLY A 217 6.23 11.56 -30.83
C GLY A 217 7.25 12.68 -30.99
N GLN A 218 6.74 13.90 -30.93
CA GLN A 218 7.55 15.09 -30.99
C GLN A 218 8.05 15.47 -29.60
N CYS A 219 9.37 15.62 -29.45
CA CYS A 219 9.97 16.11 -28.22
C CYS A 219 9.54 17.56 -27.95
N THR A 220 8.97 17.83 -26.78
CA THR A 220 8.45 19.15 -26.40
C THR A 220 9.53 20.20 -26.17
N LEU A 221 10.81 19.79 -26.07
CA LEU A 221 11.93 20.70 -25.81
C LEU A 221 12.63 21.17 -27.09
N CYS A 222 12.87 20.24 -28.03
CA CYS A 222 13.63 20.53 -29.25
C CYS A 222 12.80 20.36 -30.53
N ASN A 223 11.52 20.01 -30.42
CA ASN A 223 10.59 19.76 -31.53
C ASN A 223 11.03 18.64 -32.50
N HIS A 224 12.01 17.81 -32.13
CA HIS A 224 12.45 16.67 -32.92
C HIS A 224 11.49 15.49 -32.76
N PHE A 225 11.12 14.85 -33.87
CA PHE A 225 10.31 13.64 -33.85
C PHE A 225 11.19 12.41 -33.60
N THR A 226 10.79 11.54 -32.67
CA THR A 226 11.54 10.35 -32.27
C THR A 226 10.58 9.17 -32.09
N ASP A 227 11.11 7.96 -32.23
CA ASP A 227 10.45 6.69 -31.93
C ASP A 227 10.29 6.43 -30.42
N ASP A 228 11.19 6.98 -29.61
CA ASP A 228 11.21 6.82 -28.16
C ASP A 228 11.59 8.14 -27.47
N ILE A 229 10.57 8.85 -26.98
CA ILE A 229 10.72 10.14 -26.30
C ILE A 229 11.70 10.06 -25.12
N VAL A 230 11.67 8.99 -24.32
CA VAL A 230 12.53 8.86 -23.14
C VAL A 230 13.99 8.65 -23.55
N LYS A 231 14.25 7.79 -24.54
CA LYS A 231 15.59 7.62 -25.11
C LYS A 231 16.13 8.93 -25.66
N HIS A 232 15.33 9.62 -26.47
CA HIS A 232 15.71 10.91 -27.03
C HIS A 232 16.07 11.91 -25.94
N LEU A 233 15.24 12.06 -24.91
CA LEU A 233 15.51 12.99 -23.82
C LEU A 233 16.83 12.66 -23.13
N ILE A 234 17.02 11.42 -22.69
CA ILE A 234 18.18 11.05 -21.87
C ILE A 234 19.47 11.08 -22.70
N LEU A 235 19.45 10.67 -23.97
CA LEU A 235 20.66 10.47 -24.77
C LEU A 235 20.90 11.51 -25.86
N ASN A 236 19.85 11.99 -26.54
CA ASN A 236 20.00 12.65 -27.85
C ASN A 236 19.49 14.10 -27.90
N CYS A 237 18.73 14.56 -26.90
CA CYS A 237 18.06 15.86 -26.96
C CYS A 237 19.06 17.02 -26.89
N LYS A 238 19.10 17.83 -27.96
CA LYS A 238 20.04 18.98 -28.08
C LYS A 238 19.80 20.06 -27.04
N HIS A 239 18.55 20.25 -26.61
CA HIS A 239 18.18 21.32 -25.66
C HIS A 239 18.77 21.10 -24.26
N ILE A 240 19.11 19.85 -23.92
CA ILE A 240 19.63 19.47 -22.60
C ILE A 240 21.04 18.90 -22.68
N VAL A 241 21.78 19.22 -23.76
CA VAL A 241 23.13 18.71 -24.00
C VAL A 241 24.09 19.06 -22.87
N ASN A 242 24.06 20.30 -22.36
CA ASN A 242 24.96 20.74 -21.28
C ASN A 242 24.74 19.92 -20.01
N ILE A 243 23.47 19.75 -19.64
CA ILE A 243 23.07 18.97 -18.46
C ILE A 243 23.43 17.50 -18.62
N ARG A 244 23.17 16.93 -19.80
CA ARG A 244 23.54 15.55 -20.11
C ARG A 244 25.06 15.36 -20.05
N ASN A 245 25.84 16.33 -20.54
CA ASN A 245 27.30 16.28 -20.47
C ASN A 245 27.79 16.35 -19.02
N GLU A 246 27.24 17.24 -18.18
CA GLU A 246 27.57 17.28 -16.74
C GLU A 246 27.27 15.95 -16.04
N MET A 247 26.11 15.35 -16.33
CA MET A 247 25.75 14.02 -15.83
C MET A 247 26.77 12.96 -16.30
N PHE A 248 27.13 12.93 -17.59
CA PHE A 248 28.10 11.97 -18.11
C PHE A 248 29.51 12.20 -17.58
N TYR A 249 29.94 13.44 -17.35
CA TYR A 249 31.23 13.72 -16.69
C TYR A 249 31.24 13.15 -15.27
N ALA A 250 30.18 13.37 -14.49
CA ALA A 250 30.07 12.80 -13.15
C ALA A 250 30.07 11.25 -13.17
N ILE A 251 29.48 10.63 -14.21
CA ILE A 251 29.55 9.18 -14.41
C ILE A 251 30.98 8.72 -14.75
N VAL A 252 31.68 9.43 -15.62
CA VAL A 252 33.07 9.13 -16.01
C VAL A 252 34.01 9.25 -14.82
N ASP A 253 33.84 10.29 -13.99
CA ASP A 253 34.64 10.49 -12.78
C ASP A 253 34.41 9.40 -11.73
N LEU A 254 33.22 8.80 -11.73
CA LEU A 254 32.86 7.70 -10.83
C LEU A 254 33.40 6.35 -11.30
N LEU A 255 33.35 6.08 -12.61
CA LEU A 255 33.68 4.79 -13.19
C LEU A 255 35.18 4.67 -13.47
N SER A 256 35.70 3.43 -13.43
CA SER A 256 37.03 3.17 -13.98
C SER A 256 37.05 3.49 -15.49
N VAL A 257 38.21 3.85 -16.03
CA VAL A 257 38.37 4.10 -17.49
C VAL A 257 37.87 2.92 -18.32
N GLN A 258 38.10 1.68 -17.85
CA GLN A 258 37.64 0.49 -18.56
C GLN A 258 36.11 0.36 -18.51
N ASP A 259 35.48 0.68 -17.39
CA ASP A 259 34.04 0.56 -17.23
C ASP A 259 33.28 1.70 -17.90
N SER A 260 33.84 2.91 -17.95
CA SER A 260 33.27 4.02 -18.73
C SER A 260 33.32 3.72 -20.22
N VAL A 261 34.47 3.27 -20.75
CA VAL A 261 34.59 2.85 -22.17
C VAL A 261 33.56 1.77 -22.51
N LYS A 262 33.41 0.73 -21.67
CA LYS A 262 32.40 -0.31 -21.88
C LYS A 262 30.97 0.23 -21.85
N LEU A 263 30.65 1.19 -20.98
CA LEU A 263 29.33 1.82 -20.92
C LEU A 263 29.01 2.59 -22.22
N PHE A 264 29.97 3.37 -22.72
CA PHE A 264 29.78 4.17 -23.95
C PHE A 264 29.90 3.35 -25.25
N GLN A 265 30.43 2.13 -25.19
CA GLN A 265 30.46 1.19 -26.31
C GLN A 265 29.16 0.38 -26.48
N GLN A 266 28.24 0.45 -25.52
CA GLN A 266 26.93 -0.20 -25.66
C GLN A 266 26.10 0.49 -26.77
N ASP A 267 25.14 -0.23 -27.35
CA ASP A 267 24.11 0.43 -28.14
C ASP A 267 23.26 1.36 -27.26
N GLU A 268 22.59 2.33 -27.87
CA GLU A 268 21.82 3.34 -27.15
C GLU A 268 20.72 2.75 -26.26
N ASP A 269 20.07 1.65 -26.69
CA ASP A 269 18.98 1.03 -25.92
C ASP A 269 19.54 0.33 -24.68
N ASP A 270 20.64 -0.39 -24.80
CA ASP A 270 21.29 -1.06 -23.67
C ASP A 270 21.98 -0.06 -22.72
N MET A 271 22.56 1.01 -23.23
CA MET A 271 23.06 2.12 -22.41
C MET A 271 21.91 2.76 -21.61
N LEU A 272 20.77 3.05 -22.27
CA LEU A 272 19.58 3.57 -21.61
C LEU A 272 19.08 2.64 -20.50
N VAL A 273 19.02 1.33 -20.77
CA VAL A 273 18.64 0.32 -19.77
C VAL A 273 19.61 0.34 -18.58
N THR A 274 20.92 0.47 -18.80
CA THR A 274 21.91 0.63 -17.72
C THR A 274 21.62 1.86 -16.86
N LEU A 275 21.42 3.02 -17.49
CA LEU A 275 21.18 4.30 -16.82
C LEU A 275 19.85 4.30 -16.04
N LEU A 276 18.88 3.48 -16.44
CA LEU A 276 17.60 3.31 -15.73
C LEU A 276 17.63 2.19 -14.67
N GLY A 277 18.81 1.65 -14.36
CA GLY A 277 19.01 0.67 -13.29
C GLY A 277 18.77 -0.79 -13.69
N GLY A 278 18.56 -1.05 -14.98
CA GLY A 278 18.34 -2.38 -15.54
C GLY A 278 19.52 -3.33 -15.38
N VAL A 279 19.30 -4.60 -15.71
CA VAL A 279 20.33 -5.65 -15.61
C VAL A 279 20.68 -6.18 -16.99
N ASN A 280 21.74 -5.65 -17.57
CA ASN A 280 22.35 -6.16 -18.80
C ASN A 280 23.72 -6.80 -18.52
N ASP A 281 24.38 -7.29 -19.57
CA ASP A 281 25.67 -7.97 -19.45
C ASP A 281 26.79 -7.06 -18.93
N TYR A 282 26.67 -5.75 -19.15
CA TYR A 282 27.55 -4.77 -18.53
C TYR A 282 27.39 -4.75 -17.00
N LYS A 283 26.16 -4.61 -16.50
CA LYS A 283 25.90 -4.62 -15.05
C LYS A 283 26.33 -5.92 -14.37
N LYS A 284 26.19 -7.08 -15.03
CA LYS A 284 26.66 -8.37 -14.47
C LYS A 284 28.16 -8.36 -14.16
N LYS A 285 28.95 -7.52 -14.84
CA LYS A 285 30.38 -7.35 -14.65
C LYS A 285 30.73 -6.19 -13.70
N LEU A 286 29.78 -5.29 -13.45
CA LEU A 286 29.98 -4.13 -12.59
C LEU A 286 29.85 -4.52 -11.11
N ASN A 287 30.75 -4.01 -10.27
CA ASN A 287 30.66 -4.18 -8.82
C ASN A 287 29.34 -3.57 -8.30
N SER A 288 28.67 -4.25 -7.35
CA SER A 288 27.41 -3.79 -6.75
C SER A 288 27.51 -2.40 -6.11
N ASP A 289 28.63 -2.07 -5.48
CA ASP A 289 28.86 -0.76 -4.85
C ASP A 289 29.02 0.34 -5.90
N VAL A 290 29.75 0.05 -6.98
CA VAL A 290 29.90 0.97 -8.12
C VAL A 290 28.56 1.20 -8.81
N TRP A 291 27.75 0.14 -8.99
CA TRP A 291 26.39 0.28 -9.52
C TRP A 291 25.51 1.15 -8.60
N LYS A 292 25.58 0.94 -7.28
CA LYS A 292 24.84 1.76 -6.31
C LYS A 292 25.24 3.23 -6.42
N GLN A 293 26.54 3.53 -6.44
CA GLN A 293 27.04 4.90 -6.57
C GLN A 293 26.62 5.53 -7.91
N LEU A 294 26.60 4.75 -9.00
CA LEU A 294 26.15 5.20 -10.31
C LEU A 294 24.68 5.62 -10.27
N MET A 295 23.82 4.79 -9.67
CA MET A 295 22.38 5.11 -9.53
C MET A 295 22.16 6.33 -8.64
N MET A 296 22.96 6.50 -7.58
CA MET A 296 22.92 7.70 -6.74
C MET A 296 23.37 8.96 -7.50
N CYS A 297 24.44 8.87 -8.29
CA CYS A 297 24.93 9.96 -9.13
C CYS A 297 23.84 10.41 -10.12
N LEU A 298 23.18 9.46 -10.78
CA LEU A 298 22.04 9.73 -11.66
C LEU A 298 20.86 10.35 -10.91
N ALA A 299 20.54 9.87 -9.71
CA ALA A 299 19.47 10.42 -8.88
C ALA A 299 19.74 11.87 -8.42
N VAL A 300 21.00 12.27 -8.21
CA VAL A 300 21.38 13.66 -7.84
C VAL A 300 21.27 14.62 -9.01
N SER A 301 21.62 14.16 -10.22
CA SER A 301 21.53 15.00 -11.43
C SER A 301 20.11 15.52 -11.69
N GLU A 302 19.11 14.87 -11.10
CA GLU A 302 17.69 15.21 -11.13
C GLU A 302 17.34 16.48 -10.34
N ASP A 303 17.84 16.60 -9.10
CA ASP A 303 17.44 17.71 -8.21
C ASP A 303 17.91 19.06 -8.75
N LYS A 304 18.95 19.07 -9.59
CA LYS A 304 19.42 20.27 -10.27
C LYS A 304 18.54 20.65 -11.47
N HIS A 305 17.76 19.74 -12.03
CA HIS A 305 17.30 19.86 -13.41
C HIS A 305 15.82 19.49 -13.62
N GLN A 306 15.00 20.50 -13.87
CA GLN A 306 13.56 20.40 -14.22
C GLN A 306 13.23 19.53 -15.46
N ILE A 307 14.23 18.94 -16.12
CA ILE A 307 14.10 18.22 -17.41
C ILE A 307 13.08 17.09 -17.33
N LEU A 308 13.17 16.23 -16.31
CA LEU A 308 12.36 15.03 -16.23
C LEU A 308 11.01 15.31 -15.58
N THR A 309 10.92 16.34 -14.74
CA THR A 309 9.63 16.90 -14.30
C THR A 309 8.84 17.47 -15.48
N LYS A 310 9.44 18.22 -16.42
CA LYS A 310 8.71 18.76 -17.58
C LYS A 310 8.10 17.68 -18.49
N CYS A 311 8.73 16.51 -18.59
CA CYS A 311 8.18 15.35 -19.31
C CYS A 311 6.95 14.74 -18.63
N SER A 312 6.70 15.10 -17.36
CA SER A 312 5.55 14.66 -16.57
C SER A 312 4.56 15.77 -16.20
N VAL A 313 4.88 17.04 -16.49
CA VAL A 313 4.15 18.23 -15.98
C VAL A 313 2.76 18.43 -16.57
N GLU A 314 2.36 17.74 -17.65
CA GLU A 314 0.93 17.71 -18.03
C GLU A 314 0.03 17.02 -16.96
N SER A 315 0.61 16.37 -15.94
CA SER A 315 -0.16 15.59 -14.96
C SER A 315 0.07 15.94 -13.48
N ILE A 316 0.98 16.87 -13.14
CA ILE A 316 1.48 17.00 -11.75
C ILE A 316 0.77 18.09 -10.92
N THR A 317 0.39 19.23 -11.50
CA THR A 317 -0.02 20.38 -10.66
C THR A 317 -1.49 20.34 -10.21
N ILE A 318 -2.36 19.62 -10.92
CA ILE A 318 -3.80 19.49 -10.57
C ILE A 318 -4.09 18.14 -9.88
N GLY A 319 -3.23 17.14 -10.06
CA GLY A 319 -3.42 15.78 -9.53
C GLY A 319 -3.22 15.67 -8.01
N PHE A 320 -2.22 16.34 -7.43
CA PHE A 320 -1.82 16.09 -6.03
C PHE A 320 -2.88 16.49 -4.99
N VAL A 321 -3.62 17.58 -5.23
CA VAL A 321 -4.70 18.04 -4.32
C VAL A 321 -6.00 17.26 -4.57
N TRP A 322 -6.27 16.87 -5.82
CA TRP A 322 -7.51 16.18 -6.19
C TRP A 322 -7.47 14.66 -5.89
N GLN A 323 -6.32 14.02 -6.06
CA GLN A 323 -6.11 12.60 -5.77
C GLN A 323 -6.20 12.29 -4.27
N ARG A 324 -5.71 13.19 -3.40
CA ARG A 324 -5.81 13.04 -1.94
C ARG A 324 -7.26 13.02 -1.46
N SER A 325 -8.12 13.85 -2.07
CA SER A 325 -9.56 13.88 -1.80
C SER A 325 -10.30 12.65 -2.37
N LYS A 326 -9.85 12.13 -3.52
CA LYS A 326 -10.46 10.96 -4.17
C LYS A 326 -10.14 9.64 -3.46
N ALA A 327 -8.94 9.48 -2.88
CA ALA A 327 -8.58 8.33 -2.06
C ALA A 327 -9.45 8.22 -0.80
N ILE A 328 -9.58 9.33 -0.06
CA ILE A 328 -10.43 9.43 1.13
C ILE A 328 -11.90 9.16 0.76
N TYR A 329 -12.34 9.66 -0.40
CA TYR A 329 -13.69 9.41 -0.90
C TYR A 329 -13.93 7.94 -1.29
N LEU A 330 -12.99 7.28 -1.98
CA LEU A 330 -13.09 5.86 -2.35
C LEU A 330 -13.05 4.94 -1.13
N GLU A 331 -12.18 5.24 -0.16
CA GLU A 331 -12.12 4.52 1.10
C GLU A 331 -13.43 4.67 1.89
N ALA A 332 -13.95 5.90 2.01
CA ALA A 332 -15.24 6.18 2.62
C ALA A 332 -16.41 5.53 1.87
N HIS A 333 -16.40 5.53 0.54
CA HIS A 333 -17.45 4.95 -0.29
C HIS A 333 -17.47 3.41 -0.19
N MET A 334 -16.30 2.77 -0.23
CA MET A 334 -16.17 1.32 -0.01
C MET A 334 -16.62 0.92 1.39
N LEU A 335 -16.25 1.70 2.43
CA LEU A 335 -16.74 1.48 3.79
C LEU A 335 -18.26 1.64 3.88
N THR A 336 -18.83 2.65 3.21
CA THR A 336 -20.27 2.96 3.25
C THR A 336 -21.09 1.90 2.53
N HIS A 337 -20.60 1.35 1.41
CA HIS A 337 -21.24 0.24 0.70
C HIS A 337 -21.20 -1.05 1.53
N ARG A 338 -20.09 -1.30 2.24
CA ARG A 338 -19.95 -2.43 3.19
C ARG A 338 -20.89 -2.28 4.40
N ILE A 339 -20.97 -1.10 5.00
CA ILE A 339 -21.87 -0.82 6.13
C ILE A 339 -23.34 -0.97 5.71
N LYS A 340 -23.71 -0.60 4.48
CA LYS A 340 -25.07 -0.80 3.95
C LYS A 340 -25.39 -2.29 3.71
N ARG A 341 -24.42 -3.10 3.27
CA ARG A 341 -24.58 -4.56 3.05
C ARG A 341 -24.62 -5.32 4.39
N ILE A 342 -23.81 -4.91 5.37
CA ILE A 342 -23.72 -5.54 6.70
C ILE A 342 -24.94 -5.19 7.58
N ARG A 343 -25.57 -4.02 7.40
CA ARG A 343 -26.73 -3.56 8.20
C ARG A 343 -27.99 -4.44 8.13
N LYS A 344 -28.08 -5.39 7.20
CA LYS A 344 -29.21 -6.34 7.16
C LYS A 344 -29.04 -7.51 8.13
N GLU A 345 -27.84 -7.75 8.63
CA GLU A 345 -27.54 -8.89 9.50
C GLU A 345 -26.47 -8.48 10.52
N THR A 346 -26.84 -7.76 11.57
CA THR A 346 -25.88 -7.55 12.67
C THR A 346 -26.53 -7.20 13.99
N THR A 347 -26.25 -8.02 15.01
CA THR A 347 -26.08 -7.48 16.37
C THR A 347 -24.90 -8.12 17.13
N VAL A 348 -24.46 -9.33 16.76
CA VAL A 348 -23.42 -10.07 17.52
C VAL A 348 -21.97 -9.82 17.02
N ILE A 349 -21.80 -9.31 15.79
CA ILE A 349 -20.47 -9.16 15.15
C ILE A 349 -19.71 -7.91 15.65
N ILE A 350 -20.41 -6.88 16.11
CA ILE A 350 -19.79 -5.58 16.43
C ILE A 350 -19.07 -5.58 17.79
N SER A 351 -19.50 -6.41 18.75
CA SER A 351 -18.85 -6.51 20.07
C SER A 351 -17.51 -7.25 20.04
N ASN A 352 -17.34 -8.22 19.13
CA ASN A 352 -16.13 -9.06 19.10
C ASN A 352 -15.02 -8.49 18.20
N TRP A 353 -15.35 -7.67 17.21
CA TRP A 353 -14.36 -6.97 16.39
C TRP A 353 -13.67 -5.82 17.16
N ALA A 354 -14.39 -5.17 18.08
CA ALA A 354 -13.86 -4.14 18.98
C ALA A 354 -12.77 -4.67 19.95
N MET A 355 -12.76 -5.99 20.19
CA MET A 355 -11.78 -6.60 21.09
C MET A 355 -10.41 -6.78 20.40
N PHE A 356 -10.39 -6.99 19.08
CA PHE A 356 -9.15 -7.14 18.30
C PHE A 356 -8.54 -5.79 17.87
N SER A 357 -9.35 -4.73 17.74
CA SER A 357 -8.87 -3.37 17.45
C SER A 357 -8.38 -2.60 18.68
N SER A 358 -8.45 -3.16 19.89
CA SER A 358 -8.02 -2.48 21.12
C SER A 358 -6.50 -2.28 21.27
N LYS A 359 -5.69 -2.76 20.32
CA LYS A 359 -4.24 -2.45 20.25
C LYS A 359 -3.87 -1.41 19.19
N TYR A 360 -4.77 -1.01 18.30
CA TYR A 360 -4.53 0.02 17.30
C TYR A 360 -5.86 0.71 16.95
N TYR A 361 -5.97 2.00 17.27
CA TYR A 361 -7.11 2.91 17.03
C TYR A 361 -8.30 2.80 17.99
N ASN A 362 -8.17 3.47 19.15
CA ASN A 362 -9.29 3.85 20.00
C ASN A 362 -9.34 5.38 20.19
N VAL A 363 -9.66 6.15 19.14
CA VAL A 363 -10.04 7.58 19.29
C VAL A 363 -11.06 8.03 18.23
N ILE A 364 -11.04 7.46 17.03
CA ILE A 364 -11.78 8.05 15.88
C ILE A 364 -13.28 7.70 15.88
N TRP A 365 -13.69 6.56 16.46
CA TRP A 365 -15.06 6.07 16.26
C TRP A 365 -16.11 6.65 17.21
N ILE A 366 -15.72 7.12 18.40
CA ILE A 366 -16.67 7.69 19.39
C ILE A 366 -17.10 9.10 18.98
N ARG A 367 -16.24 9.89 18.32
CA ARG A 367 -16.56 11.27 17.95
C ARG A 367 -17.51 11.40 16.74
N SER A 368 -17.45 10.48 15.79
CA SER A 368 -18.26 10.58 14.56
C SER A 368 -19.74 10.27 14.81
N LYS A 369 -20.04 9.36 15.74
CA LYS A 369 -21.41 8.96 16.07
C LYS A 369 -22.16 10.05 16.85
N ASP A 370 -21.48 10.71 17.78
CA ASP A 370 -22.07 11.78 18.59
C ASP A 370 -22.30 13.05 17.76
N ILE A 371 -21.36 13.41 16.86
CA ILE A 371 -21.52 14.54 15.94
C ILE A 371 -22.64 14.27 14.91
N TYR A 372 -22.75 13.05 14.39
CA TYR A 372 -23.82 12.69 13.44
C TYR A 372 -25.21 12.68 14.09
N LEU A 373 -25.31 12.25 15.35
CA LEU A 373 -26.58 12.25 16.11
C LEU A 373 -26.97 13.64 16.62
N GLU A 374 -26.01 14.53 16.90
CA GLU A 374 -26.30 15.94 17.24
C GLU A 374 -26.63 16.79 16.01
N ALA A 375 -26.00 16.55 14.85
CA ALA A 375 -26.27 17.29 13.63
C ALA A 375 -27.64 16.98 12.98
N HIS A 376 -28.22 15.81 13.26
CA HIS A 376 -29.53 15.40 12.69
C HIS A 376 -30.76 15.69 13.57
N LYS A 377 -30.59 16.06 14.84
CA LYS A 377 -31.69 16.53 15.70
C LYS A 377 -32.32 17.87 15.27
N PRO A 378 -31.59 18.87 14.73
CA PRO A 378 -32.15 20.17 14.36
C PRO A 378 -32.95 20.15 13.04
N THR A 379 -32.56 19.30 12.07
CA THR A 379 -33.17 19.28 10.74
C THR A 379 -34.63 18.80 10.75
N HIS A 380 -35.01 17.94 11.70
CA HIS A 380 -36.42 17.57 11.91
C HIS A 380 -37.20 18.63 12.71
N ARG A 381 -36.53 19.48 13.49
CA ARG A 381 -37.14 20.53 14.30
C ARG A 381 -37.38 21.82 13.50
N MET A 382 -36.52 22.17 12.55
CA MET A 382 -36.66 23.36 11.70
C MET A 382 -37.92 23.36 10.84
N LYS A 383 -38.45 22.20 10.44
CA LYS A 383 -39.70 22.10 9.67
C LYS A 383 -40.96 22.50 10.46
N ARG A 384 -40.85 22.76 11.78
CA ARG A 384 -41.99 23.11 12.66
C ARG A 384 -41.86 24.45 13.40
N ILE A 385 -40.79 25.22 13.19
CA ILE A 385 -40.56 26.48 13.92
C ILE A 385 -40.97 27.67 13.05
N ARG A 386 -41.98 28.45 13.49
CA ARG A 386 -42.55 29.59 12.76
C ARG A 386 -41.92 30.95 13.06
N LYS A 387 -41.11 31.08 14.13
CA LYS A 387 -40.50 32.37 14.51
C LYS A 387 -39.04 32.44 14.03
N ASP A 388 -38.70 33.53 13.35
CA ASP A 388 -37.39 33.68 12.71
C ASP A 388 -36.23 33.93 13.69
N SER A 389 -36.52 34.42 14.90
CA SER A 389 -35.51 34.58 15.96
C SER A 389 -34.91 33.25 16.45
N GLU A 390 -35.72 32.17 16.53
CA GLU A 390 -35.22 30.85 16.91
C GLU A 390 -34.45 30.17 15.76
N LYS A 391 -34.78 30.50 14.50
CA LYS A 391 -34.00 30.02 13.35
C LYS A 391 -32.62 30.68 13.31
N GLN A 392 -32.55 31.97 13.65
CA GLN A 392 -31.30 32.72 13.75
C GLN A 392 -30.37 32.13 14.81
N GLU A 393 -30.88 31.85 16.02
CA GLU A 393 -30.09 31.24 17.11
C GLU A 393 -29.59 29.83 16.73
N ILE A 394 -30.41 29.03 16.06
CA ILE A 394 -30.00 27.70 15.58
C ILE A 394 -28.95 27.83 14.46
N PHE A 395 -29.06 28.82 13.58
CA PHE A 395 -28.11 29.08 12.51
C PHE A 395 -26.75 29.54 13.05
N GLU A 396 -26.73 30.43 14.03
CA GLU A 396 -25.51 30.89 14.71
C GLU A 396 -24.84 29.74 15.48
N ARG A 397 -25.61 28.88 16.15
CA ARG A 397 -25.08 27.66 16.78
C ARG A 397 -24.51 26.67 15.75
N LEU A 398 -25.13 26.52 14.59
CA LEU A 398 -24.61 25.68 13.51
C LEU A 398 -23.34 26.27 12.89
N GLN A 399 -23.23 27.59 12.75
CA GLN A 399 -22.00 28.27 12.32
C GLN A 399 -20.87 28.09 13.34
N LEU A 400 -21.16 28.22 14.64
CA LEU A 400 -20.19 27.97 15.71
C LEU A 400 -19.73 26.50 15.71
N LEU A 401 -20.64 25.55 15.55
CA LEU A 401 -20.31 24.12 15.43
C LEU A 401 -19.53 23.81 14.13
N PHE A 402 -19.79 24.54 13.04
CA PHE A 402 -19.04 24.44 11.79
C PHE A 402 -17.63 24.99 11.94
N GLN A 403 -17.44 26.11 12.65
CA GLN A 403 -16.14 26.67 12.99
C GLN A 403 -15.34 25.76 13.94
N ILE A 404 -15.99 25.18 14.96
CA ILE A 404 -15.40 24.15 15.83
C ILE A 404 -15.03 22.90 15.02
N GLY A 405 -15.87 22.52 14.04
CA GLY A 405 -15.59 21.45 13.08
C GLY A 405 -14.35 21.72 12.23
N GLN A 406 -14.18 22.96 11.73
CA GLN A 406 -13.00 23.39 10.97
C GLN A 406 -11.74 23.43 11.84
N CYS A 407 -11.83 23.89 13.09
CA CYS A 407 -10.73 23.79 14.06
C CYS A 407 -10.38 22.33 14.36
N SER A 408 -11.36 21.43 14.47
CA SER A 408 -11.12 19.99 14.67
C SER A 408 -10.51 19.33 13.43
N ALA A 409 -10.87 19.76 12.23
CA ALA A 409 -10.31 19.28 10.97
C ALA A 409 -8.87 19.77 10.78
N ALA A 410 -8.58 21.03 11.11
CA ALA A 410 -7.22 21.57 11.16
C ALA A 410 -6.37 20.85 12.21
N THR A 411 -6.92 20.62 13.40
CA THR A 411 -6.25 19.86 14.47
C THR A 411 -6.05 18.40 14.10
N THR A 412 -7.01 17.76 13.41
CA THR A 412 -6.89 16.38 12.92
C THR A 412 -5.91 16.28 11.75
N ALA A 413 -5.85 17.28 10.86
CA ALA A 413 -4.86 17.37 9.79
C ALA A 413 -3.45 17.62 10.33
N ILE A 414 -3.31 18.46 11.37
CA ILE A 414 -2.05 18.68 12.09
C ILE A 414 -1.63 17.42 12.84
N ILE A 415 -2.54 16.74 13.57
CA ILE A 415 -2.27 15.47 14.26
C ILE A 415 -1.94 14.35 13.28
N SER A 416 -2.58 14.29 12.11
CA SER A 416 -2.30 13.29 11.08
C SER A 416 -0.98 13.57 10.36
N ASN A 417 -0.64 14.85 10.15
CA ASN A 417 0.67 15.25 9.66
C ASN A 417 1.77 14.97 10.71
N TRP A 418 1.51 15.18 12.01
CA TRP A 418 2.43 14.86 13.10
C TRP A 418 2.64 13.35 13.28
N ALA A 419 1.56 12.56 13.23
CA ALA A 419 1.61 11.10 13.35
C ALA A 419 2.27 10.42 12.13
N MET A 420 2.21 11.04 10.95
CA MET A 420 2.97 10.60 9.77
C MET A 420 4.42 11.09 9.78
N PHE A 421 4.72 12.28 10.33
CA PHE A 421 6.10 12.75 10.50
C PHE A 421 6.90 11.91 11.53
N SER A 422 6.22 11.28 12.49
CA SER A 422 6.85 10.42 13.50
C SER A 422 7.29 9.04 13.02
N SER A 423 7.10 8.68 11.73
CA SER A 423 7.65 7.43 11.19
C SER A 423 9.07 7.56 10.65
N LYS A 424 9.66 8.77 10.61
CA LYS A 424 10.94 9.04 9.95
C LYS A 424 12.14 9.46 10.82
N TYR A 425 12.00 9.68 12.13
CA TYR A 425 13.13 10.07 13.00
C TYR A 425 13.06 9.36 14.37
N TYR A 426 13.73 8.21 14.49
CA TYR A 426 13.32 7.24 15.52
C TYR A 426 13.98 7.33 16.90
N ASN A 427 15.06 8.08 17.17
CA ASN A 427 15.74 7.91 18.48
C ASN A 427 16.02 9.16 19.35
N VAL A 428 15.93 10.41 18.85
CA VAL A 428 16.19 11.61 19.69
C VAL A 428 14.95 12.49 19.86
N ILE A 429 14.11 12.59 18.82
CA ILE A 429 12.86 13.38 18.84
C ILE A 429 11.75 12.65 19.62
N TRP A 430 11.74 11.31 19.60
CA TRP A 430 10.68 10.50 20.21
C TRP A 430 10.52 10.71 21.72
N MET A 431 11.60 10.92 22.47
CA MET A 431 11.51 11.11 23.92
C MET A 431 10.90 12.47 24.28
N ARG A 432 11.33 13.58 23.65
CA ARG A 432 10.80 14.92 23.95
C ARG A 432 9.38 15.13 23.40
N SER A 433 9.06 14.60 22.22
CA SER A 433 7.73 14.75 21.62
C SER A 433 6.65 13.91 22.32
N LYS A 434 7.03 12.75 22.90
CA LYS A 434 6.13 11.90 23.67
C LYS A 434 5.69 12.58 24.97
N ASP A 435 6.61 13.24 25.68
CA ASP A 435 6.29 13.92 26.94
C ASP A 435 5.39 15.14 26.74
N ILE A 436 5.67 15.95 25.71
CA ILE A 436 4.82 17.09 25.32
C ILE A 436 3.42 16.60 24.92
N TYR A 437 3.32 15.51 24.15
CA TYR A 437 2.04 14.93 23.76
C TYR A 437 1.25 14.37 24.96
N LEU A 438 1.92 13.66 25.86
CA LEU A 438 1.28 13.08 27.05
C LEU A 438 0.73 14.18 27.96
N GLU A 439 1.47 15.28 28.11
CA GLU A 439 1.07 16.40 28.96
C GLU A 439 -0.07 17.20 28.33
N ALA A 440 -0.02 17.47 27.02
CA ALA A 440 -1.13 18.09 26.29
C ALA A 440 -2.41 17.23 26.37
N HIS A 441 -2.28 15.90 26.29
CA HIS A 441 -3.41 14.98 26.42
C HIS A 441 -4.02 15.02 27.82
N LYS A 442 -3.21 15.03 28.88
CA LYS A 442 -3.69 15.17 30.28
C LYS A 442 -4.42 16.49 30.49
N LEU A 443 -3.84 17.61 30.02
CA LEU A 443 -4.44 18.95 30.13
C LEU A 443 -5.78 19.04 29.38
N THR A 444 -5.88 18.44 28.19
CA THR A 444 -7.12 18.39 27.42
C THR A 444 -8.21 17.58 28.14
N HIS A 445 -7.85 16.49 28.81
CA HIS A 445 -8.78 15.72 29.65
C HIS A 445 -9.21 16.49 30.91
N ARG A 446 -8.31 17.30 31.47
CA ARG A 446 -8.56 18.13 32.66
C ARG A 446 -9.51 19.28 32.36
N ILE A 447 -9.39 19.94 31.20
CA ILE A 447 -10.32 20.99 30.72
C ILE A 447 -11.77 20.49 30.73
N LYS A 448 -12.02 19.25 30.30
CA LYS A 448 -13.37 18.67 30.24
C LYS A 448 -14.03 18.50 31.61
N ARG A 449 -13.27 18.55 32.70
CA ARG A 449 -13.76 18.33 34.07
C ARG A 449 -13.86 19.61 34.90
N ILE A 450 -13.33 20.73 34.40
CA ILE A 450 -13.28 22.00 35.13
C ILE A 450 -14.49 22.86 34.77
N ARG A 451 -15.18 23.37 35.81
CA ARG A 451 -16.38 24.20 35.65
C ARG A 451 -16.10 25.71 35.66
N LYS A 452 -15.01 26.15 36.28
CA LYS A 452 -14.65 27.58 36.38
C LYS A 452 -13.86 28.02 35.15
N ASP A 453 -14.27 29.13 34.54
CA ASP A 453 -13.66 29.59 33.28
C ASP A 453 -12.23 30.14 33.47
N SER A 454 -11.90 30.66 34.66
CA SER A 454 -10.54 31.10 34.99
C SER A 454 -9.51 29.95 34.96
N GLU A 455 -9.89 28.76 35.43
CA GLU A 455 -9.03 27.56 35.39
C GLU A 455 -8.93 26.98 33.96
N LYS A 456 -9.97 27.15 33.14
CA LYS A 456 -9.88 26.76 31.71
C LYS A 456 -8.93 27.67 30.95
N GLN A 457 -8.93 28.97 31.26
CA GLN A 457 -8.04 29.95 30.66
C GLN A 457 -6.56 29.61 30.95
N GLU A 458 -6.24 29.29 32.20
CA GLU A 458 -4.87 28.88 32.60
C GLU A 458 -4.40 27.61 31.86
N ILE A 459 -5.29 26.63 31.70
CA ILE A 459 -4.93 25.40 30.96
C ILE A 459 -4.80 25.69 29.45
N PHE A 460 -5.59 26.63 28.92
CA PHE A 460 -5.50 27.04 27.53
C PHE A 460 -4.16 27.74 27.23
N GLU A 461 -3.72 28.64 28.11
CA GLU A 461 -2.41 29.30 28.01
C GLU A 461 -1.24 28.29 28.09
N ARG A 462 -1.35 27.28 28.97
CA ARG A 462 -0.37 26.18 29.04
C ARG A 462 -0.33 25.34 27.76
N LEU A 463 -1.49 25.08 27.14
CA LEU A 463 -1.56 24.36 25.87
C LEU A 463 -0.97 25.18 24.72
N GLN A 464 -1.16 26.51 24.71
CA GLN A 464 -0.53 27.41 23.74
C GLN A 464 0.99 27.43 23.89
N LEU A 465 1.51 27.45 25.11
CA LEU A 465 2.95 27.39 25.36
C LEU A 465 3.56 26.06 24.87
N LEU A 466 2.93 24.91 25.16
CA LEU A 466 3.36 23.60 24.66
C LEU A 466 3.33 23.53 23.13
N PHE A 467 2.36 24.20 22.50
CA PHE A 467 2.27 24.31 21.05
C PHE A 467 3.41 25.14 20.45
N GLN A 468 3.75 26.29 21.06
CA GLN A 468 4.87 27.12 20.64
C GLN A 468 6.22 26.38 20.79
N ILE A 469 6.42 25.65 21.89
CA ILE A 469 7.61 24.80 22.09
C ILE A 469 7.71 23.74 20.97
N GLY A 470 6.57 23.13 20.60
CA GLY A 470 6.49 22.21 19.46
C GLY A 470 6.87 22.85 18.12
N GLN A 471 6.43 24.09 17.87
CA GLN A 471 6.76 24.81 16.63
C GLN A 471 8.23 25.23 16.56
N CYS A 472 8.82 25.70 17.65
CA CYS A 472 10.25 26.05 17.70
C CYS A 472 11.13 24.82 17.40
N SER A 473 10.76 23.64 17.90
CA SER A 473 11.50 22.40 17.61
C SER A 473 11.41 21.93 16.14
N ALA A 474 10.40 22.37 15.39
CA ALA A 474 10.25 22.07 13.96
C ALA A 474 11.02 23.07 13.06
N ALA A 475 11.11 24.33 13.49
CA ALA A 475 11.85 25.37 12.76
C ALA A 475 13.38 25.13 12.79
N SER A 476 13.92 24.55 13.87
CA SER A 476 15.34 24.18 13.98
C SER A 476 15.77 23.02 13.07
N ILE A 477 14.83 22.38 12.37
CA ILE A 477 15.06 21.25 11.45
C ILE A 477 14.96 21.71 9.98
N THR A 478 14.53 22.96 9.73
CA THR A 478 14.39 23.55 8.40
C THR A 478 15.49 24.57 8.04
N MET A 479 16.47 24.75 8.93
CA MET A 479 17.82 25.23 8.60
C MET A 479 18.79 24.04 8.68
#